data_AF-A0A1Q9LI22-F1
#
_entry.id   AF-A0A1Q9LI22-F1
#
_cell.length_a   1.000
_cell.length_b   1.000
_cell.length_c   1.000
_cell.angle_alpha   90.00
_cell.angle_beta   90.00
_cell.angle_gamma   90.00
#
_symmetry.space_group_name_H-M   'P 1'
#
loop_
_entity.id
_entity.type
_entity.pdbx_description
1 polymer ?
#
loop_
_entity_poly.entity_id
_entity_poly.type
_entity_poly.pdbx_seq_one_letter_code
_entity_poly.pdbx_strand_id
1 'polypeptide(L)'
;MGMASGYTVNTTSLAIRVGELNAVADSVDQVISTLNAAGCDLGPGEITAAVAEVVEQWRDHLGQFRDKVDRIADNVRGAVSNYESVEQGGHDRMMALADRTVAEQLVQGLEQAAPRPRRQP
;
A
#
# COMPACT_ATOMS: atom_id res chain seq x y z
N MET A 1 22.45 5.11 -20.15
CA MET A 1 21.40 5.83 -19.40
C MET A 1 20.17 4.94 -19.41
N GLY A 2 20.00 4.11 -18.39
CA GLY A 2 18.91 3.14 -18.35
C GLY A 2 17.58 3.88 -18.16
N MET A 3 16.69 3.80 -19.16
CA MET A 3 15.31 4.20 -18.96
C MET A 3 14.73 3.23 -17.93
N ALA A 4 14.53 3.70 -16.69
CA ALA A 4 13.69 3.00 -15.75
C ALA A 4 12.32 2.89 -16.43
N SER A 5 11.99 1.69 -16.92
CA SER A 5 10.66 1.37 -17.44
C SER A 5 9.67 1.73 -16.36
N GLY A 6 8.97 2.85 -16.54
CA GLY A 6 8.04 3.38 -15.56
C GLY A 6 6.88 2.42 -15.41
N TYR A 7 6.93 1.56 -14.40
CA TYR A 7 5.78 0.81 -13.97
C TYR A 7 4.81 1.80 -13.31
N THR A 8 3.75 2.18 -14.03
CA THR A 8 2.62 2.88 -13.42
C THR A 8 1.95 1.90 -12.47
N VAL A 9 2.16 2.09 -11.17
CA VAL A 9 1.57 1.23 -10.15
C VAL A 9 0.12 1.65 -9.92
N ASN A 10 -0.81 0.72 -10.11
CA ASN A 10 -2.23 0.94 -9.81
C ASN A 10 -2.46 0.73 -8.31
N THR A 11 -2.40 1.82 -7.54
CA THR A 11 -2.61 1.84 -6.09
C THR A 11 -4.00 1.34 -5.70
N THR A 12 -5.03 1.60 -6.51
CA THR A 12 -6.38 1.05 -6.33
C THR A 12 -6.39 -0.48 -6.38
N SER A 13 -5.70 -1.09 -7.33
CA SER A 13 -5.57 -2.55 -7.40
C SER A 13 -4.85 -3.13 -6.19
N LEU A 14 -3.83 -2.44 -5.66
CA LEU A 14 -3.14 -2.86 -4.44
C LEU A 14 -4.03 -2.77 -3.20
N ALA A 15 -4.84 -1.72 -3.08
CA ALA A 15 -5.82 -1.60 -2.00
C ALA A 15 -6.87 -2.73 -2.02
N ILE A 16 -7.33 -3.14 -3.21
CA ILE A 16 -8.22 -4.30 -3.37
C ILE A 16 -7.52 -5.57 -2.85
N ARG A 17 -6.25 -5.81 -3.22
CA ARG A 17 -5.49 -6.97 -2.74
C ARG A 17 -5.32 -6.98 -1.22
N VAL A 18 -5.15 -5.82 -0.59
CA VAL A 18 -5.12 -5.71 0.89
C VAL A 18 -6.45 -6.16 1.48
N GLY A 19 -7.58 -5.74 0.90
CA GLY A 19 -8.90 -6.19 1.34
C GLY A 19 -9.09 -7.71 1.22
N GLU A 20 -8.63 -8.30 0.11
CA GLU A 20 -8.66 -9.75 -0.09
C GLU A 20 -7.78 -10.50 0.94
N LEU A 21 -6.58 -9.98 1.25
CA LEU A 21 -5.70 -10.57 2.26
C LEU A 21 -6.33 -10.53 3.65
N ASN A 22 -6.94 -9.41 4.03
CA ASN A 22 -7.66 -9.30 5.30
C ASN A 22 -8.82 -10.32 5.37
N ALA A 23 -9.59 -10.49 4.29
CA ALA A 23 -10.67 -11.47 4.24
C ALA A 23 -10.17 -12.93 4.39
N VAL A 24 -8.97 -13.23 3.87
CA VAL A 24 -8.32 -14.52 4.09
C VAL A 24 -7.93 -14.70 5.56
N ALA A 25 -7.36 -13.67 6.19
CA ALA A 25 -7.02 -13.69 7.62
C ALA A 25 -8.28 -13.94 8.49
N ASP A 26 -9.39 -13.25 8.20
CA ASP A 26 -10.66 -13.44 8.91
C ASP A 26 -11.22 -14.86 8.73
N SER A 27 -11.08 -15.42 7.53
CA SER A 27 -11.51 -16.80 7.25
C SER A 27 -10.70 -17.82 8.07
N VAL A 28 -9.41 -17.58 8.25
CA VAL A 28 -8.53 -18.42 9.08
C VAL A 28 -8.94 -18.36 10.55
N ASP A 29 -9.27 -17.17 11.06
CA ASP A 29 -9.81 -17.00 12.41
C ASP A 29 -11.11 -17.79 12.63
N GLN A 30 -12.01 -17.78 11.64
CA GLN A 30 -13.25 -18.57 11.72
C GLN A 30 -12.98 -20.08 11.75
N VAL A 31 -12.01 -20.56 10.97
CA VAL A 31 -11.59 -21.97 11.00
C VAL A 31 -11.03 -22.34 12.37
N ILE A 32 -10.14 -21.50 12.93
CA ILE A 32 -9.59 -21.69 14.28
C ILE A 32 -10.72 -21.77 15.32
N SER A 33 -11.68 -20.83 15.27
CA SER A 33 -12.83 -20.81 16.19
C SER A 33 -13.68 -22.08 16.06
N THR A 34 -13.89 -22.56 14.84
CA THR A 34 -14.66 -23.80 14.58
C THR A 34 -13.93 -25.02 15.11
N LEU A 35 -12.61 -25.11 14.91
CA LEU A 35 -11.77 -26.19 15.43
C LEU A 35 -11.80 -26.24 16.96
N ASN A 36 -11.70 -25.09 17.63
CA ASN A 36 -11.80 -25.02 19.08
C ASN A 36 -13.16 -25.50 19.60
N ALA A 37 -14.25 -25.16 18.89
CA ALA A 37 -15.59 -25.60 19.27
C ALA A 37 -15.79 -27.11 19.06
N ALA A 38 -15.25 -27.67 17.96
CA ALA A 38 -15.37 -29.09 17.63
C ALA A 38 -14.44 -30.01 18.44
N GLY A 39 -13.32 -29.48 18.95
CA GLY A 39 -12.36 -30.23 19.77
C GLY A 39 -12.80 -30.42 21.23
N CYS A 40 -13.85 -29.71 21.67
CA CYS A 40 -14.34 -29.82 23.05
C CYS A 40 -15.33 -31.00 23.16
N ASP A 41 -15.00 -31.96 24.03
CA ASP A 41 -15.84 -33.09 24.43
C ASP A 41 -16.06 -34.20 23.38
N LEU A 42 -15.04 -35.02 23.18
CA LEU A 42 -15.13 -36.27 22.41
C LEU A 42 -15.38 -37.50 23.30
N GLY A 43 -15.76 -37.27 24.55
CA GLY A 43 -15.93 -38.31 25.57
C GLY A 43 -14.66 -38.61 26.39
N PRO A 44 -14.76 -39.51 27.38
CA PRO A 44 -13.64 -39.82 28.28
C PRO A 44 -12.54 -40.63 27.58
N GLY A 45 -11.28 -40.35 27.92
CA GLY A 45 -10.13 -41.17 27.56
C GLY A 45 -9.04 -40.45 26.75
N GLU A 46 -8.08 -41.23 26.26
CA GLU A 46 -6.89 -40.74 25.53
C GLU A 46 -7.23 -40.05 24.20
N ILE A 47 -8.39 -40.35 23.61
CA ILE A 47 -8.86 -39.76 22.34
C ILE A 47 -9.06 -38.25 22.48
N THR A 48 -9.68 -37.80 23.57
CA THR A 48 -9.89 -36.37 23.81
C THR A 48 -8.56 -35.64 24.00
N ALA A 49 -7.58 -36.25 24.67
CA ALA A 49 -6.25 -35.66 24.82
C ALA A 49 -5.49 -35.59 23.49
N ALA A 50 -5.52 -36.66 22.69
CA ALA A 50 -4.87 -36.68 21.37
C ALA A 50 -5.48 -35.67 20.40
N VAL A 51 -6.81 -35.52 20.40
CA VAL A 51 -7.47 -34.53 19.54
C VAL A 51 -7.22 -33.11 20.04
N ALA A 52 -7.19 -32.87 21.35
CA ALA A 52 -6.84 -31.57 21.91
C ALA A 52 -5.44 -31.12 21.46
N GLU A 53 -4.45 -32.02 21.51
CA GLU A 53 -3.08 -31.72 21.06
C GLU A 53 -3.03 -31.35 19.57
N VAL A 54 -3.75 -32.10 18.73
CA VAL A 54 -3.81 -31.80 17.29
C VAL A 54 -4.53 -30.47 17.03
N VAL A 55 -5.62 -30.18 17.74
CA VAL A 55 -6.35 -28.91 17.63
C VAL A 55 -5.47 -27.72 18.05
N GLU A 56 -4.68 -27.87 19.12
CA GLU A 56 -3.70 -26.85 19.52
C GLU A 56 -2.63 -26.62 18.45
N GLN A 57 -2.05 -27.69 17.88
CA GLN A 57 -1.09 -27.56 16.78
C GLN A 57 -1.68 -26.84 15.55
N TRP A 58 -2.92 -27.19 15.18
CA TRP A 58 -3.63 -26.51 14.09
C TRP A 58 -3.86 -25.04 14.39
N ARG A 59 -4.30 -24.71 15.61
CA ARG A 59 -4.49 -23.32 16.04
C ARG A 59 -3.20 -22.52 15.91
N ASP A 60 -2.10 -23.07 16.39
CA ASP A 60 -0.81 -22.38 16.38
C ASP A 60 -0.30 -22.17 14.94
N HIS A 61 -0.40 -23.18 14.07
CA HIS A 61 0.00 -23.05 12.67
C HIS A 61 -0.90 -22.09 11.87
N LEU A 62 -2.21 -22.13 12.09
CA LEU A 62 -3.15 -21.22 11.44
C LEU A 62 -2.97 -19.78 11.93
N GLY A 63 -2.70 -19.58 13.23
CA GLY A 63 -2.33 -18.27 13.78
C GLY A 63 -1.07 -17.71 13.13
N GLN A 64 -0.01 -18.52 12.99
CA GLN A 64 1.21 -18.11 12.28
C GLN A 64 0.97 -17.80 10.79
N PHE A 65 0.06 -18.53 10.14
CA PHE A 65 -0.31 -18.26 8.75
C PHE A 65 -1.03 -16.91 8.64
N ARG A 66 -1.99 -16.64 9.52
CA ARG A 66 -2.67 -15.34 9.63
C ARG A 66 -1.67 -14.20 9.82
N ASP A 67 -0.76 -14.31 10.78
CA ASP A 67 0.26 -13.28 11.05
C ASP A 67 1.10 -12.97 9.81
N LYS A 68 1.40 -13.97 8.97
CA LYS A 68 2.12 -13.78 7.71
C LYS A 68 1.27 -13.06 6.68
N VAL A 69 -0.02 -13.39 6.58
CA VAL A 69 -0.96 -12.70 5.69
C VAL A 69 -1.09 -11.22 6.09
N ASP A 70 -1.21 -10.92 7.39
CA ASP A 70 -1.28 -9.55 7.90
C ASP A 70 0.00 -8.77 7.57
N ARG A 71 1.19 -9.37 7.74
CA ARG A 71 2.46 -8.75 7.33
C ARG A 71 2.54 -8.46 5.83
N ILE A 72 2.00 -9.35 4.98
CA ILE A 72 1.94 -9.10 3.54
C ILE A 72 1.03 -7.90 3.27
N ALA A 73 -0.13 -7.84 3.92
CA ALA A 73 -1.06 -6.72 3.78
C ALA A 73 -0.43 -5.39 4.22
N ASP A 74 0.29 -5.38 5.34
CA ASP A 74 1.02 -4.20 5.84
C ASP A 74 2.10 -3.74 4.86
N ASN A 75 2.88 -4.67 4.31
CA ASN A 75 3.89 -4.36 3.29
C ASN A 75 3.28 -3.76 2.03
N VAL A 76 2.11 -4.27 1.60
CA VAL A 76 1.40 -3.73 0.44
C VAL A 76 0.87 -2.31 0.73
N ARG A 77 0.30 -2.07 1.92
CA ARG A 77 -0.11 -0.70 2.34
C ARG A 77 1.08 0.26 2.38
N GLY A 78 2.22 -0.18 2.92
CA GLY A 78 3.45 0.59 2.92
C GLY A 78 3.94 0.93 1.51
N ALA A 79 3.86 -0.02 0.58
CA ALA A 79 4.19 0.21 -0.82
C ALA A 79 3.26 1.26 -1.46
N VAL A 80 1.94 1.16 -1.24
CA VAL A 80 0.96 2.15 -1.74
C VAL A 80 1.29 3.55 -1.24
N SER A 81 1.51 3.71 0.07
CA SER A 81 1.84 5.01 0.67
C SER A 81 3.13 5.61 0.10
N ASN A 82 4.14 4.76 -0.16
CA ASN A 82 5.38 5.20 -0.80
C ASN A 82 5.15 5.66 -2.24
N TYR A 83 4.34 4.94 -3.02
CA TYR A 83 4.02 5.33 -4.39
C TYR A 83 3.26 6.65 -4.45
N GLU A 84 2.24 6.83 -3.61
CA GLU A 84 1.48 8.08 -3.50
C GLU A 84 2.38 9.26 -3.12
N SER A 85 3.31 9.07 -2.19
CA SER A 85 4.26 10.10 -1.77
C SER A 85 5.22 10.51 -2.91
N VAL A 86 5.68 9.54 -3.71
CA VAL A 86 6.55 9.80 -4.87
C VAL A 86 5.78 10.54 -5.97
N GLU A 87 4.54 10.14 -6.22
CA GLU A 87 3.66 10.77 -7.22
C GLU A 87 3.34 12.21 -6.84
N GLN A 88 2.95 12.45 -5.59
CA GLN A 88 2.67 13.79 -5.06
C GLN A 88 3.91 14.69 -5.12
N GLY A 89 5.07 14.20 -4.66
CA GLY A 89 6.32 14.96 -4.75
C GLY A 89 6.80 15.20 -6.19
N GLY A 90 6.40 14.35 -7.14
CA GLY A 90 6.58 14.58 -8.58
C GLY A 90 5.68 15.70 -9.10
N HIS A 91 4.40 15.65 -8.73
CA HIS A 91 3.40 16.66 -9.09
C HIS A 91 3.78 18.05 -8.57
N ASP A 92 4.15 18.16 -7.30
CA ASP A 92 4.53 19.44 -6.66
C ASP A 92 5.75 20.07 -7.34
N ARG A 93 6.75 19.26 -7.69
CA ARG A 93 7.93 19.74 -8.44
C ARG A 93 7.57 20.21 -9.83
N MET A 94 6.65 19.52 -10.49
CA MET A 94 6.19 19.88 -11.83
C MET A 94 5.40 21.20 -11.80
N MET A 95 4.52 21.37 -10.82
CA MET A 95 3.80 22.63 -10.55
C MET A 95 4.78 23.78 -10.28
N ALA A 96 5.74 23.59 -9.38
CA ALA A 96 6.74 24.61 -9.07
C ALA A 96 7.59 25.01 -10.30
N LEU A 97 7.94 24.04 -11.16
CA LEU A 97 8.64 24.32 -12.42
C LEU A 97 7.74 25.06 -13.42
N ALA A 98 6.47 24.70 -13.52
CA ALA A 98 5.51 25.38 -14.37
C ALA A 98 5.32 26.84 -13.95
N ASP A 99 5.11 27.09 -12.65
CA ASP A 99 4.97 28.43 -12.08
C ASP A 99 6.20 29.30 -12.35
N ARG A 100 7.40 28.74 -12.14
CA ARG A 100 8.65 29.42 -12.45
C ARG A 100 8.78 29.76 -13.93
N THR A 101 8.44 28.81 -14.81
CA THR A 101 8.53 29.01 -16.26
C THR A 101 7.56 30.10 -16.72
N VAL A 102 6.33 30.11 -16.19
CA VAL A 102 5.34 31.16 -16.47
C VAL A 102 5.83 32.53 -15.98
N ALA A 103 6.38 32.59 -14.76
CA ALA A 103 6.95 33.83 -14.23
C ALA A 103 8.10 34.37 -15.09
N GLU A 104 9.02 33.51 -15.53
CA GLU A 104 10.14 33.88 -16.41
C GLU A 104 9.65 34.40 -17.78
N GLN A 105 8.62 33.77 -18.36
CA GLN A 105 8.02 34.22 -19.62
C GLN A 105 7.29 35.57 -19.49
N LEU A 106 6.60 35.81 -18.37
CA LEU A 106 5.95 37.09 -18.10
C LEU A 106 6.96 38.22 -17.98
N VAL A 107 8.07 38.01 -17.26
CA VAL A 107 9.16 39.00 -17.14
C VAL A 107 9.77 39.31 -18.51
N GLN A 108 10.09 38.29 -19.31
CA GLN A 108 10.62 38.50 -20.66
C GLN A 108 9.64 39.25 -21.57
N GLY A 109 8.34 38.96 -21.47
CA GLY A 109 7.31 39.68 -22.22
C GLY A 109 7.23 41.17 -21.84
N LEU A 110 7.35 41.48 -20.54
CA LEU A 110 7.36 42.86 -20.04
C LEU A 110 8.62 43.61 -20.46
N GLU A 111 9.79 42.97 -20.44
CA GLU A 111 11.05 43.57 -20.91
C GLU A 111 11.02 43.86 -22.42
N GLN A 112 10.39 43.00 -23.22
CA GLN A 112 10.22 43.23 -24.66
C GLN A 112 9.17 44.32 -24.97
N ALA A 113 8.17 44.48 -24.11
CA ALA A 113 7.13 45.49 -24.23
C ALA A 113 7.57 46.88 -23.72
N ALA A 114 8.69 46.98 -23.00
CA ALA A 114 9.21 48.25 -22.50
C ALA A 114 9.65 49.16 -23.66
N PRO A 115 9.09 50.38 -23.81
CA PRO A 115 9.41 51.26 -24.92
C PRO A 115 10.87 51.73 -24.85
N ARG A 116 11.65 51.46 -25.91
CA ARG A 116 13.04 51.93 -26.03
C ARG A 116 13.08 53.46 -25.89
N PRO A 117 13.94 54.02 -25.04
CA PRO A 117 14.11 55.46 -24.94
C PRO A 117 14.58 55.98 -26.31
N ARG A 118 13.77 56.83 -26.93
CA ARG A 118 14.14 57.53 -28.17
C ARG A 118 15.36 58.38 -27.85
N ARG A 119 16.53 58.02 -28.41
CA ARG A 119 17.68 58.93 -28.46
C ARG A 119 17.24 60.15 -29.26
N GLN A 120 17.08 61.29 -28.58
CA GLN A 120 16.93 62.56 -29.26
C GLN A 120 18.28 62.94 -29.90
N PRO A 121 18.26 63.42 -31.16
CA PRO A 121 19.45 63.91 -31.86
C PRO A 121 19.97 65.21 -31.27
#